data_AF-A0A820HXG3-F1
#
_entry.id   AF-A0A820HXG3-F1
#
_cell.length_a   1.000
_cell.length_b   1.000
_cell.length_c   1.000
_cell.angle_alpha   90.00
_cell.angle_beta   90.00
_cell.angle_gamma   90.00
#
_symmetry.space_group_name_H-M   'P 1'
#
loop_
_entity.id
_entity.type
_entity.pdbx_description
1 polymer ?
#
loop_
_entity_poly.entity_id
_entity_poly.type
_entity_poly.pdbx_seq_one_letter_code
_entity_poly.pdbx_strand_id
1 'polypeptide(L)' 'NFGLRPVSGSRSCIGQNFALIEAKVILAMFVQRCNFELEPKNQKIAMDVRIIMRPKFGLFSKITKRR' A
#
# COMPACT_ATOMS: atom_id res chain seq x y z
N ASN A 1 -11.80 -16.64 14.75
CA ASN A 1 -10.63 -15.91 14.21
C ASN A 1 -10.68 -15.79 12.69
N PHE A 2 -11.63 -15.03 12.16
CA PHE A 2 -12.02 -14.97 10.73
C PHE A 2 -11.87 -13.54 10.13
N GLY A 3 -10.88 -12.75 10.58
CA GLY A 3 -10.87 -11.29 10.34
C GLY A 3 -9.70 -10.69 9.54
N LEU A 4 -8.64 -11.46 9.22
CA LEU A 4 -7.39 -10.88 8.69
C LEU A 4 -7.13 -11.17 7.21
N ARG A 5 -8.02 -11.88 6.51
CA ARG A 5 -7.92 -12.09 5.06
C ARG A 5 -8.93 -11.20 4.35
N PRO A 6 -8.51 -10.09 3.72
CA PRO A 6 -9.42 -9.15 3.04
C PRO A 6 -10.12 -9.76 1.81
N VAL A 7 -9.72 -10.96 1.39
CA VAL A 7 -10.38 -11.74 0.35
C VAL A 7 -10.46 -13.17 0.84
N SER A 8 -11.66 -13.64 1.18
CA SER A 8 -11.93 -15.02 1.60
C SER A 8 -13.26 -15.44 0.99
N GLY A 9 -13.27 -16.47 0.14
CA GLY A 9 -14.46 -16.97 -0.56
C GLY A 9 -14.14 -17.65 -1.89
N SER A 10 -15.14 -18.26 -2.52
CA SER A 10 -15.02 -18.99 -3.80
C SER A 10 -14.60 -18.11 -5.00
N ARG A 11 -14.74 -16.79 -4.86
CA ARG A 11 -14.33 -15.78 -5.85
C ARG A 11 -13.09 -14.99 -5.43
N SER A 12 -12.21 -15.61 -4.62
CA SER A 12 -10.96 -14.98 -4.23
C SER A 12 -10.01 -14.86 -5.42
N CYS A 13 -9.18 -13.81 -5.42
CA CYS A 13 -8.16 -13.63 -6.45
C CYS A 13 -7.15 -14.79 -6.39
N ILE A 14 -7.00 -15.53 -7.49
CA ILE A 14 -6.01 -16.61 -7.58
C ILE A 14 -4.57 -16.10 -7.37
N GLY A 15 -4.31 -14.85 -7.76
CA GLY A 15 -3.04 -14.16 -7.58
C GLY A 15 -2.84 -13.54 -6.18
N GLN A 16 -3.75 -13.73 -5.22
CA GLN A 16 -3.66 -13.08 -3.91
C GLN A 16 -2.35 -13.37 -3.17
N ASN A 17 -1.91 -14.64 -3.17
CA ASN A 17 -0.69 -15.01 -2.46
C ASN A 17 0.56 -14.41 -3.13
N PHE A 18 0.58 -14.39 -4.46
CA PHE A 18 1.67 -13.80 -5.23
C PHE A 18 1.76 -12.28 -4.98
N ALA A 19 0.65 -11.56 -5.09
CA ALA A 19 0.58 -10.13 -4.83
C ALA A 19 1.02 -9.77 -3.39
N LEU A 20 0.67 -10.62 -2.41
CA LEU A 20 1.12 -10.44 -1.02
C LEU A 20 2.63 -10.60 -0.86
N ILE A 21 3.25 -11.54 -1.56
CA ILE A 21 4.70 -11.74 -1.51
C ILE A 21 5.40 -10.55 -2.16
N GLU A 22 4.98 -10.14 -3.36
CA GLU A 22 5.55 -8.98 -4.04
C GLU A 22 5.46 -7.72 -3.18
N ALA A 23 4.29 -7.44 -2.62
CA ALA A 23 4.08 -6.29 -1.75
C ALA A 23 5.01 -6.32 -0.52
N LYS A 24 5.19 -7.49 0.10
CA LYS A 24 6.11 -7.65 1.25
C LYS A 24 7.56 -7.40 0.85
N VAL A 25 8.01 -7.95 -0.28
CA VAL A 25 9.39 -7.76 -0.75
C VAL A 25 9.66 -6.30 -1.07
N ILE A 26 8.76 -5.65 -1.81
CA ILE A 26 8.86 -4.23 -2.15
C ILE A 26 8.86 -3.37 -0.89
N LEU A 27 7.95 -3.64 0.05
CA LEU A 27 7.89 -2.89 1.31
C LEU A 27 9.15 -3.09 2.16
N ALA A 28 9.68 -4.31 2.25
CA ALA A 28 10.92 -4.58 2.97
C ALA A 28 12.11 -3.82 2.37
N MET A 29 12.23 -3.79 1.03
CA MET A 29 13.27 -3.02 0.34
C MET A 29 13.16 -1.51 0.63
N PHE A 30 11.94 -0.98 0.60
CA PHE A 30 11.68 0.42 0.89
C PHE A 30 12.00 0.78 2.34
N VAL A 31 11.56 0.00 3.32
CA VAL A 31 11.82 0.30 4.74
C VAL A 31 13.31 0.24 5.08
N GLN A 32 14.07 -0.66 4.44
CA GLN A 32 15.52 -0.79 4.65
C GLN A 32 16.33 0.36 4.04
N ARG A 33 15.92 0.88 2.87
CA ARG A 33 16.74 1.79 2.07
C ARG A 33 16.22 3.22 1.99
N CYS A 34 14.97 3.45 2.37
CA CYS A 34 14.29 4.72 2.20
C CYS A 34 13.62 5.16 3.50
N ASN A 35 13.71 6.46 3.78
CA ASN A 35 12.85 7.14 4.74
C ASN A 35 11.79 7.91 3.95
N PHE A 36 10.54 7.79 4.37
CA PHE A 36 9.39 8.42 3.74
C PHE A 36 8.87 9.53 4.65
N GLU A 37 8.75 10.73 4.11
CA GLU A 37 8.11 11.87 4.79
C GLU A 37 6.97 12.38 3.92
N LEU A 38 5.80 12.66 4.51
CA LEU A 38 4.64 13.17 3.77
C LEU A 38 4.85 14.65 3.43
N GLU A 39 4.70 15.01 2.16
CA GLU A 39 4.89 16.39 1.68
C GLU A 39 3.78 16.79 0.70
N PRO A 40 2.97 17.83 1.00
CA PRO A 40 2.98 18.67 2.21
C PRO A 40 2.45 17.94 3.44
N LYS A 41 2.91 18.33 4.64
CA LYS A 41 2.50 17.70 5.92
C LYS A 41 0.98 17.66 6.15
N ASN A 42 0.23 18.58 5.54
CA ASN A 42 -1.23 18.66 5.63
C ASN A 42 -1.94 18.17 4.35
N GLN A 43 -1.35 17.21 3.62
CA GLN A 43 -2.00 16.63 2.46
C GLN A 43 -3.32 15.95 2.88
N LYS A 44 -4.42 16.34 2.22
CA LYS A 44 -5.72 15.68 2.42
C LYS A 44 -5.65 14.27 1.83
N ILE A 45 -5.75 13.25 2.68
CA ILE A 45 -5.82 11.85 2.25
C ILE A 45 -7.28 11.44 2.32
N ALA A 46 -7.88 11.14 1.17
CA ALA A 46 -9.22 10.60 1.07
C ALA A 46 -9.22 9.43 0.08
N MET A 47 -9.98 8.39 0.37
CA MET A 47 -10.14 7.24 -0.51
C MET A 47 -11.20 7.54 -1.57
N ASP A 48 -10.88 7.27 -2.84
CA ASP A 48 -11.85 7.17 -3.93
C ASP A 48 -11.98 5.69 -4.30
N VAL A 49 -13.16 5.12 -4.06
CA VAL A 49 -13.47 3.71 -4.32
C VAL A 49 -14.39 3.66 -5.52
N ARG A 50 -13.81 3.41 -6.70
CA ARG A 50 -14.54 3.14 -7.94
C ARG A 50 -14.41 1.65 -8.27
N ILE A 51 -13.77 1.34 -9.39
CA ILE A 51 -13.41 -0.04 -9.78
C ILE A 51 -12.20 -0.53 -8.95
N ILE A 52 -11.29 0.39 -8.61
CA ILE A 52 -10.13 0.15 -7.75
C ILE A 52 -10.06 1.23 -6.67
N MET A 53 -9.52 0.89 -5.49
CA MET A 53 -9.27 1.86 -4.42
C MET A 53 -8.05 2.72 -4.78
N ARG A 54 -8.23 4.04 -4.80
CA ARG A 54 -7.15 5.00 -5.09
C ARG A 54 -7.23 6.19 -4.13
N PRO A 55 -6.12 6.89 -3.86
CA PRO A 55 -6.19 8.17 -3.16
C PRO A 55 -6.79 9.25 -4.07
N LYS A 56 -7.82 9.96 -3.60
CA LYS A 56 -8.53 11.01 -4.35
C LYS A 56 -7.64 12.20 -4.73
N PHE A 57 -6.69 12.53 -3.85
CA PHE A 57 -5.80 13.69 -3.98
C PHE A 57 -4.33 13.30 -4.18
N GLY A 58 -4.07 12.07 -4.64
CA GLY A 58 -2.73 11.51 -4.71
C GLY A 58 -2.13 11.22 -3.33
N LEU A 59 -0.86 10.83 -3.32
CA LEU A 59 -0.06 10.60 -2.11
C LEU A 59 1.37 11.03 -2.43
N PHE A 60 1.74 12.25 -2.03
CA PHE A 60 3.05 12.81 -2.31
C PHE A 60 3.94 12.58 -1.09
N SER A 61 5.10 11.97 -1.32
CA SER A 61 6.07 11.69 -0.26
C SER A 61 7.46 12.05 -0.73
N LYS A 62 8.22 12.66 0.19
CA LYS A 62 9.64 12.91 0.04
C LYS A 62 10.39 11.66 0.46
N ILE A 63 11.24 11.17 -0.43
CA ILE A 63 12.03 9.96 -0.21
C ILE A 63 13.47 10.38 0.03
N THR A 64 14.03 10.00 1.18
CA THR A 64 15.46 10.18 1.48
C THR A 64 16.12 8.82 1.67
N LYS A 65 17.40 8.69 1.29
CA LYS A 65 18.14 7.42 1.46
C LYS A 65 18.39 7.16 2.93
N ARG A 66 17.94 6.00 3.41
CA ARG A 66 18.26 5.48 4.74
C ARG A 66 19.69 4.90 4.69
N ARG A 67 20.57 5.39 5.56
CA ARG A 67 21.94 4.86 5.71
C ARG A 67 21.92 3.58 6.53
#